data_AF-A0A076PVE0-F1
#
_entry.id   AF-A0A076PVE0-F1
#
_cell.length_a   1.000
_cell.length_b   1.000
_cell.length_c   1.000
_cell.angle_alpha   90.00
_cell.angle_beta   90.00
_cell.angle_gamma   90.00
#
_symmetry.space_group_name_H-M   'P 1'
#
loop_
_entity.id
_entity.type
_entity.pdbx_description
1 polymer ?
#
loop_
_entity_poly.entity_id
_entity_poly.type
_entity_poly.pdbx_seq_one_letter_code
_entity_poly.pdbx_strand_id
1 'polypeptide(L)'
;MQAQLSKEQLDWAKQIYGETADERAAATAIADKVSRSQLEAQNLQNKVAQAGYEDYTSTYRLLEQKLVADAQAYDTPERRAAEAAAASADVETCIAAQRGATMRAMERSGVNPASGKAMALQGSMDIGAAKAKAKAGAANAAMKAVEQQGYARRMDAANLGRNIASAQGTNASIASQLGAGAVGSANAGLGAATSAGRGF
;
A
#
# COMPACT_ATOMS: atom_id res chain seq x y z
N MET A 1 2.70 18.08 -77.91
CA MET A 1 2.59 16.81 -77.16
C MET A 1 2.66 17.00 -75.65
N GLN A 2 3.73 17.58 -75.09
CA GLN A 2 3.87 17.72 -73.62
C GLN A 2 2.72 18.50 -72.95
N ALA A 3 2.33 19.66 -73.48
CA ALA A 3 1.25 20.48 -72.91
C ALA A 3 -0.17 19.88 -73.03
N GLN A 4 -0.38 18.96 -73.97
CA GLN A 4 -1.65 18.24 -74.14
C GLN A 4 -1.78 17.10 -73.12
N LEU A 5 -0.70 16.33 -72.94
CA LEU A 5 -0.61 15.32 -71.88
C LEU A 5 -0.80 15.96 -70.50
N SER A 6 -0.24 17.17 -70.28
CA SER A 6 -0.45 17.92 -69.04
C SER A 6 -1.92 18.30 -68.79
N LYS A 7 -2.66 18.67 -69.84
CA LYS A 7 -4.10 18.98 -69.74
C LYS A 7 -4.93 17.73 -69.46
N GLU A 8 -4.66 16.64 -70.17
CA GLU A 8 -5.36 15.37 -69.99
C GLU A 8 -5.13 14.80 -68.59
N GLN A 9 -3.91 14.89 -68.06
CA GLN A 9 -3.63 14.52 -66.67
C GLN A 9 -4.37 15.38 -65.66
N LEU A 10 -4.48 16.69 -65.89
CA LEU A 10 -5.20 17.60 -65.01
C LEU A 10 -6.72 17.33 -65.02
N ASP A 11 -7.29 17.07 -66.18
CA ASP A 11 -8.72 16.79 -66.32
C ASP A 11 -9.09 15.42 -65.74
N TRP A 12 -8.23 14.40 -65.94
CA TRP A 12 -8.35 13.12 -65.25
C TRP A 12 -8.27 13.27 -63.72
N ALA A 13 -7.32 14.07 -63.23
CA ALA A 13 -7.21 14.35 -61.80
C ALA A 13 -8.46 15.04 -61.24
N LYS A 14 -9.04 16.02 -61.94
CA LYS A 14 -10.30 16.67 -61.53
C LYS A 14 -11.48 15.71 -61.54
N GLN A 15 -11.57 14.82 -62.51
CA GLN A 15 -12.62 13.82 -62.61
C GLN A 15 -12.55 12.84 -61.44
N ILE A 16 -11.39 12.22 -61.20
CA ILE A 16 -11.15 11.32 -60.06
C ILE A 16 -11.42 12.04 -58.74
N TYR A 17 -11.02 13.31 -58.63
CA TYR A 17 -11.27 14.12 -57.45
C TYR A 17 -12.76 14.35 -57.19
N GLY A 18 -13.55 14.62 -58.24
CA GLY A 18 -14.99 14.71 -58.14
C GLY A 18 -15.65 13.38 -57.78
N GLU A 19 -15.24 12.29 -58.44
CA GLU A 19 -15.78 10.93 -58.22
C GLU A 19 -15.50 10.40 -56.81
N THR A 20 -14.34 10.75 -56.23
CA THR A 20 -13.94 10.34 -54.87
C THR A 20 -14.35 11.32 -53.78
N ALA A 21 -15.13 12.37 -54.11
CA ALA A 21 -15.52 13.39 -53.13
C ALA A 21 -16.29 12.79 -51.94
N ASP A 22 -17.23 11.87 -52.20
CA ASP A 22 -18.04 11.22 -51.18
C ASP A 22 -17.22 10.27 -50.30
N GLU A 23 -16.29 9.52 -50.89
CA GLU A 23 -15.38 8.63 -50.15
C GLU A 23 -14.46 9.43 -49.20
N ARG A 24 -13.97 10.59 -49.66
CA ARG A 24 -13.15 11.48 -48.83
C ARG A 24 -13.96 12.15 -47.72
N ALA A 25 -15.22 12.52 -47.98
CA ALA A 25 -16.12 13.01 -46.96
C ALA A 25 -16.42 11.93 -45.90
N ALA A 26 -16.66 10.68 -46.31
CA ALA A 26 -16.86 9.55 -45.42
C ALA A 26 -15.61 9.23 -44.60
N ALA A 27 -14.42 9.24 -45.21
CA ALA A 27 -13.15 9.03 -44.52
C ALA A 27 -12.89 10.13 -43.46
N THR A 28 -13.19 11.39 -43.79
CA THR A 28 -13.07 12.51 -42.85
C THR A 28 -14.04 12.37 -41.68
N ALA A 29 -15.29 11.95 -41.93
CA ALA A 29 -16.28 11.72 -40.89
C ALA A 29 -15.89 10.56 -39.96
N ILE A 30 -15.29 9.49 -40.48
CA ILE A 30 -14.76 8.38 -39.68
C ILE A 30 -13.58 8.86 -38.84
N ALA A 31 -12.66 9.63 -39.42
CA ALA A 31 -11.52 10.20 -38.70
C ALA A 31 -11.96 11.13 -37.55
N ASP A 32 -12.98 11.98 -37.75
CA ASP A 32 -13.53 12.84 -36.69
C ASP A 32 -14.14 12.00 -35.57
N LYS A 33 -14.92 10.96 -35.89
CA LYS A 33 -15.48 10.03 -34.89
C LYS A 33 -14.39 9.32 -34.07
N VAL A 34 -13.34 8.84 -34.73
CA VAL A 34 -12.22 8.18 -34.04
C VAL A 34 -11.47 9.17 -33.15
N SER A 35 -11.21 10.38 -33.64
CA SER A 35 -10.54 11.43 -32.85
C SER A 35 -11.37 11.81 -31.61
N ARG A 36 -12.69 12.01 -31.77
CA ARG A 36 -13.61 12.26 -30.65
C ARG A 36 -13.61 11.12 -29.64
N SER A 37 -13.70 9.88 -30.10
CA SER A 37 -13.67 8.71 -29.23
C SER A 37 -12.35 8.60 -28.44
N GLN A 38 -11.22 8.91 -29.08
CA GLN A 38 -9.92 8.96 -28.41
C GLN A 38 -9.84 10.08 -27.35
N LEU A 39 -10.37 11.26 -27.66
CA LEU A 39 -10.45 12.38 -26.70
C LEU A 39 -11.37 12.06 -25.52
N GLU A 40 -12.52 11.44 -25.76
CA GLU A 40 -13.44 11.00 -24.71
C GLU A 40 -12.79 9.95 -23.81
N ALA A 41 -12.09 8.98 -24.39
CA ALA A 41 -11.33 7.98 -23.63
C ALA A 41 -10.23 8.63 -22.78
N GLN A 42 -9.47 9.59 -23.33
CA GLN A 42 -8.48 10.36 -22.55
C GLN A 42 -9.14 11.15 -21.41
N ASN A 43 -10.26 11.82 -21.66
CA ASN A 43 -10.99 12.57 -20.64
C ASN A 43 -11.50 11.67 -19.52
N LEU A 44 -12.00 10.48 -19.85
CA LEU A 44 -12.42 9.50 -18.85
C LEU A 44 -11.23 9.00 -18.02
N GLN A 45 -10.12 8.65 -18.67
CA GLN A 45 -8.88 8.25 -18.00
C GLN A 45 -8.42 9.32 -17.00
N ASN A 46 -8.44 10.59 -17.40
CA ASN A 46 -8.06 11.72 -16.55
C ASN A 46 -8.99 11.87 -15.34
N LYS A 47 -10.31 11.75 -15.54
CA LYS A 47 -11.29 11.80 -14.44
C LYS A 47 -11.10 10.66 -13.44
N VAL A 48 -10.89 9.44 -13.93
CA VAL A 48 -10.63 8.27 -13.07
C VAL A 48 -9.33 8.46 -12.28
N ALA A 49 -8.27 8.95 -12.93
CA ALA A 49 -7.01 9.26 -12.27
C ALA A 49 -7.18 10.34 -11.19
N GLN A 50 -7.95 11.40 -11.45
CA GLN A 50 -8.23 12.46 -10.49
C GLN A 50 -9.03 11.95 -9.28
N ALA A 51 -10.11 11.19 -9.52
CA ALA A 51 -10.90 10.59 -8.45
C ALA A 51 -10.06 9.62 -7.59
N GLY A 52 -9.19 8.82 -8.23
CA GLY A 52 -8.26 7.95 -7.51
C GLY A 52 -7.24 8.74 -6.66
N TYR A 53 -6.77 9.88 -7.14
CA TYR A 53 -5.89 10.76 -6.38
C TYR A 53 -6.59 11.41 -5.18
N GLU A 54 -7.85 11.83 -5.36
CA GLU A 54 -8.68 12.39 -4.28
C GLU A 54 -8.96 11.33 -3.20
N ASP A 55 -9.33 10.11 -3.56
CA ASP A 55 -9.54 9.02 -2.59
C ASP A 55 -8.23 8.63 -1.89
N TYR A 56 -7.11 8.57 -2.62
CA TYR A 56 -5.80 8.35 -2.02
C TYR A 56 -5.45 9.42 -0.99
N THR A 57 -5.62 10.70 -1.33
CA THR A 57 -5.23 11.82 -0.44
C THR A 57 -6.15 12.00 0.75
N SER A 58 -7.45 11.70 0.61
CA SER A 58 -8.45 11.87 1.67
C SER A 58 -8.59 10.65 2.59
N THR A 59 -8.49 9.43 2.05
CA THR A 59 -8.71 8.19 2.80
C THR A 59 -7.38 7.54 3.18
N TYR A 60 -6.60 7.13 2.19
CA TYR A 60 -5.46 6.23 2.40
C TYR A 60 -4.25 6.94 3.00
N ARG A 61 -3.93 8.16 2.56
CA ARG A 61 -2.77 8.92 3.04
C ARG A 61 -2.86 9.22 4.54
N LEU A 62 -4.06 9.48 5.06
CA LEU A 62 -4.27 9.69 6.49
C LEU A 62 -4.05 8.41 7.30
N LEU A 63 -4.49 7.25 6.77
CA LEU A 63 -4.23 5.95 7.39
C LEU A 63 -2.74 5.62 7.41
N GLU A 64 -2.03 5.86 6.31
CA GLU A 64 -0.57 5.69 6.22
C GLU A 64 0.16 6.55 7.25
N GLN A 65 -0.21 7.83 7.39
CA GLN A 65 0.37 8.74 8.38
C GLN A 65 0.14 8.27 9.81
N LYS A 66 -1.09 7.83 10.12
CA LYS A 66 -1.41 7.28 11.45
C LYS A 66 -0.61 6.01 11.73
N LEU A 67 -0.47 5.11 10.76
CA LEU A 67 0.31 3.88 10.92
C LEU A 67 1.79 4.19 11.22
N VAL A 68 2.37 5.17 10.54
CA VAL A 68 3.74 5.64 10.81
C VAL A 68 3.85 6.23 12.22
N ALA A 69 2.90 7.06 12.63
CA ALA A 69 2.86 7.64 13.97
C ALA A 69 2.74 6.55 15.06
N ASP A 70 1.85 5.58 14.86
CA ASP A 70 1.66 4.44 15.77
C ASP A 70 2.92 3.57 15.86
N ALA A 71 3.63 3.36 14.74
CA ALA A 71 4.90 2.65 14.71
C ALA A 71 6.00 3.40 15.48
N GLN A 72 6.05 4.73 15.37
CA GLN A 72 6.99 5.56 16.13
C GLN A 72 6.69 5.57 17.63
N ALA A 73 5.40 5.61 18.00
CA ALA A 73 4.94 5.64 19.38
C ALA A 73 4.80 4.23 20.01
N TYR A 74 5.09 3.15 19.27
CA TYR A 74 4.83 1.80 19.75
C TYR A 74 5.71 1.42 20.94
N ASP A 75 6.99 1.75 20.86
CA ASP A 75 8.03 1.27 21.75
C ASP A 75 8.34 2.30 22.84
N THR A 76 7.53 2.32 23.89
CA THR A 76 7.66 3.27 25.02
C THR A 76 8.11 2.55 26.29
N PRO A 77 8.87 3.23 27.18
CA PRO A 77 9.20 2.69 28.50
C PRO A 77 7.98 2.23 29.28
N GLU A 78 6.87 2.96 29.19
CA GLU A 78 5.61 2.66 29.87
C GLU A 78 4.99 1.38 29.34
N ARG A 79 4.97 1.17 28.01
CA ARG A 79 4.44 -0.07 27.43
C ARG A 79 5.33 -1.27 27.76
N ARG A 80 6.67 -1.11 27.70
CA ARG A 80 7.60 -2.17 28.11
C ARG A 80 7.37 -2.56 29.56
N ALA A 81 7.22 -1.59 30.45
CA ALA A 81 6.94 -1.84 31.87
C ALA A 81 5.58 -2.52 32.09
N ALA A 82 4.54 -2.08 31.37
CA ALA A 82 3.21 -2.69 31.44
C ALA A 82 3.24 -4.17 30.99
N GLU A 83 3.90 -4.46 29.86
CA GLU A 83 4.01 -5.83 29.34
C GLU A 83 4.89 -6.70 30.24
N ALA A 84 5.96 -6.15 30.80
CA ALA A 84 6.79 -6.83 31.79
C ALA A 84 6.02 -7.21 33.06
N ALA A 85 5.15 -6.32 33.53
CA ALA A 85 4.28 -6.56 34.66
C ALA A 85 3.24 -7.65 34.34
N ALA A 86 2.61 -7.59 33.17
CA ALA A 86 1.67 -8.61 32.70
C ALA A 86 2.33 -9.99 32.63
N ALA A 87 3.50 -10.10 31.98
CA ALA A 87 4.24 -11.35 31.88
C ALA A 87 4.67 -11.90 33.26
N SER A 88 5.03 -11.02 34.19
CA SER A 88 5.34 -11.42 35.57
C SER A 88 4.12 -11.98 36.32
N ALA A 89 2.95 -11.39 36.10
CA ALA A 89 1.68 -11.83 36.67
C ALA A 89 1.21 -13.18 36.07
N ASP A 90 1.44 -13.40 34.78
CA ASP A 90 1.14 -14.67 34.12
C ASP A 90 1.99 -15.80 34.69
N VAL A 91 3.30 -15.55 34.90
CA VAL A 91 4.20 -16.50 35.55
C VAL A 91 3.73 -16.81 36.97
N GLU A 92 3.32 -15.79 37.72
CA GLU A 92 2.75 -15.97 39.06
C GLU A 92 1.51 -16.86 39.06
N THR A 93 0.59 -16.60 38.14
CA THR A 93 -0.65 -17.38 37.96
C THR A 93 -0.34 -18.83 37.59
N CYS A 94 0.60 -19.06 36.67
CA CYS A 94 1.07 -20.40 36.30
C CYS A 94 1.66 -21.16 37.49
N ILE A 95 2.51 -20.49 38.27
CA ILE A 95 3.10 -21.09 39.46
C ILE A 95 2.05 -21.40 40.54
N ALA A 96 1.07 -20.51 40.74
CA ALA A 96 -0.03 -20.73 41.68
C ALA A 96 -0.90 -21.92 41.26
N ALA A 97 -1.23 -22.02 39.97
CA ALA A 97 -1.96 -23.15 39.40
C ALA A 97 -1.20 -24.47 39.59
N GLN A 98 0.11 -24.47 39.32
CA GLN A 98 0.96 -25.65 39.51
C GLN A 98 1.01 -26.08 40.97
N ARG A 99 1.16 -25.13 41.91
CA ARG A 99 1.12 -25.41 43.35
C ARG A 99 -0.20 -26.05 43.75
N GLY A 100 -1.33 -25.51 43.30
CA GLY A 100 -2.65 -26.08 43.57
C GLY A 100 -2.82 -27.50 43.01
N ALA A 101 -2.28 -27.77 41.81
CA ALA A 101 -2.30 -29.10 41.21
C ALA A 101 -1.45 -30.10 42.01
N THR A 102 -0.24 -29.71 42.42
CA THR A 102 0.63 -30.55 43.25
C THR A 102 0.02 -30.84 44.62
N MET A 103 -0.61 -29.85 45.28
CA MET A 103 -1.30 -30.06 46.56
C MET A 103 -2.43 -31.08 46.43
N ARG A 104 -3.31 -30.94 45.42
CA ARG A 104 -4.37 -31.93 45.18
C ARG A 104 -3.84 -33.31 44.85
N ALA A 105 -2.70 -33.42 44.18
CA ALA A 105 -2.07 -34.71 43.89
C ALA A 105 -1.53 -35.37 45.17
N MET A 106 -0.94 -34.59 46.09
CA MET A 106 -0.49 -35.08 47.40
C MET A 106 -1.66 -35.52 48.29
N GLU A 107 -2.75 -34.75 48.29
CA GLU A 107 -3.99 -35.13 49.00
C GLU A 107 -4.56 -36.46 48.49
N ARG A 108 -4.57 -36.67 47.16
CA ARG A 108 -5.02 -37.94 46.54
C ARG A 108 -4.12 -39.12 46.84
N SER A 109 -2.81 -38.90 47.04
CA SER A 109 -1.86 -39.96 47.39
C SER A 109 -1.81 -40.27 48.90
N GLY A 110 -2.67 -39.63 49.70
CA GLY A 110 -2.72 -39.82 51.15
C GLY A 110 -1.59 -39.12 51.91
N VAL A 111 -0.80 -38.27 51.24
CA VAL A 111 0.27 -37.48 51.88
C VAL A 111 -0.33 -36.18 52.41
N ASN A 112 -0.25 -35.96 53.72
CA ASN A 112 -0.69 -34.71 54.32
C ASN A 112 0.20 -33.53 53.85
N PRO A 113 -0.32 -32.58 53.05
CA PRO A 113 0.44 -31.43 52.56
C PRO A 113 0.88 -30.49 53.68
N ALA A 114 0.16 -30.48 54.81
CA ALA A 114 0.47 -29.67 55.98
C ALA A 114 1.52 -30.33 56.90
N SER A 115 2.04 -31.51 56.54
CA SER A 115 3.11 -32.14 57.33
C SER A 115 4.41 -31.31 57.25
N GLY A 116 5.07 -31.13 58.39
CA GLY A 116 6.32 -30.36 58.46
C GLY A 116 7.42 -30.86 57.53
N LYS A 117 7.42 -32.16 57.19
CA LYS A 117 8.35 -32.77 56.22
C LYS A 117 8.04 -32.36 54.77
N ALA A 118 6.77 -32.28 54.38
CA ALA A 118 6.36 -31.78 53.06
C ALA A 118 6.64 -30.27 52.93
N MET A 119 6.35 -29.49 53.98
CA MET A 119 6.65 -28.06 54.02
C MET A 119 8.16 -27.78 54.04
N ALA A 120 8.96 -28.59 54.74
CA ALA A 120 10.42 -28.47 54.74
C ALA A 120 11.00 -28.77 53.35
N LEU A 121 10.54 -29.81 52.65
CA LEU A 121 10.96 -30.11 51.28
C LEU A 121 10.54 -29.00 50.28
N GLN A 122 9.40 -28.35 50.54
CA GLN A 122 8.90 -27.25 49.73
C GLN A 122 9.56 -25.90 50.05
N GLY A 123 10.08 -25.73 51.28
CA GLY A 123 10.82 -24.54 51.72
C GLY A 123 12.33 -24.63 51.53
N SER A 124 12.91 -25.85 51.48
CA SER A 124 14.35 -26.08 51.32
C SER A 124 14.81 -26.07 49.87
N MET A 125 13.90 -26.24 48.91
CA MET A 125 14.20 -25.93 47.52
C MET A 125 14.12 -24.42 47.34
N ASP A 126 15.05 -23.86 46.57
CA ASP A 126 15.18 -22.46 46.14
C ASP A 126 13.95 -21.89 45.39
N ILE A 127 12.73 -22.28 45.73
CA ILE A 127 11.49 -21.90 45.08
C ILE A 127 11.32 -20.38 45.10
N GLY A 128 11.72 -19.68 46.16
CA GLY A 128 11.68 -18.21 46.21
C GLY A 128 12.56 -17.57 45.13
N ALA A 129 13.83 -17.97 45.07
CA ALA A 129 14.80 -17.47 44.09
C ALA A 129 14.45 -17.91 42.66
N ALA A 130 14.01 -19.17 42.47
CA ALA A 130 13.59 -19.69 41.18
C ALA A 130 12.34 -18.98 40.64
N LYS A 131 11.37 -18.66 41.49
CA LYS A 131 10.20 -17.84 41.13
C LYS A 131 10.60 -16.42 40.74
N ALA A 132 11.45 -15.78 41.53
CA ALA A 132 11.93 -14.43 41.22
C ALA A 132 12.69 -14.41 39.88
N LYS A 133 13.54 -15.42 39.64
CA LYS A 133 14.25 -15.59 38.37
C LYS A 133 13.31 -15.85 37.19
N ALA A 134 12.26 -16.66 37.38
CA ALA A 134 11.26 -16.92 36.34
C ALA A 134 10.47 -15.66 35.97
N LYS A 135 9.99 -14.90 36.98
CA LYS A 135 9.31 -13.62 36.75
C LYS A 135 10.23 -12.60 36.05
N ALA A 136 11.46 -12.43 36.53
CA ALA A 136 12.43 -11.52 35.93
C ALA A 136 12.81 -11.94 34.49
N GLY A 137 12.93 -13.24 34.23
CA GLY A 137 13.16 -13.77 32.89
C GLY A 137 12.01 -13.46 31.93
N ALA A 138 10.76 -13.67 32.36
CA ALA A 138 9.57 -13.37 31.58
C ALA A 138 9.39 -11.87 31.34
N ALA A 139 9.58 -11.05 32.38
CA ALA A 139 9.57 -9.58 32.27
C ALA A 139 10.59 -9.08 31.22
N ASN A 140 11.83 -9.56 31.30
CA ASN A 140 12.88 -9.19 30.35
C ASN A 140 12.58 -9.66 28.92
N ALA A 141 12.00 -10.85 28.76
CA ALA A 141 11.59 -11.36 27.45
C ALA A 141 10.45 -10.51 26.87
N ALA A 142 9.47 -10.13 27.68
CA ALA A 142 8.37 -9.26 27.28
C ALA A 142 8.85 -7.87 26.84
N MET A 143 9.76 -7.25 27.59
CA MET A 143 10.35 -5.96 27.18
C MET A 143 11.07 -6.06 25.83
N LYS A 144 11.87 -7.12 25.64
CA LYS A 144 12.55 -7.38 24.36
C LYS A 144 11.57 -7.65 23.22
N ALA A 145 10.45 -8.31 23.48
CA ALA A 145 9.42 -8.55 22.47
C ALA A 145 8.77 -7.22 22.02
N VAL A 146 8.49 -6.30 22.96
CA VAL A 146 7.98 -4.95 22.63
C VAL A 146 8.99 -4.17 21.79
N GLU A 147 10.28 -4.21 22.16
CA GLU A 147 11.37 -3.58 21.40
C GLU A 147 11.46 -4.13 19.97
N GLN A 148 11.48 -5.46 19.82
CA GLN A 148 11.56 -6.13 18.53
C GLN A 148 10.35 -5.83 17.66
N GLN A 149 9.14 -5.84 18.23
CA GLN A 149 7.93 -5.50 17.50
C GLN A 149 7.88 -4.02 17.11
N GLY A 150 8.36 -3.12 17.98
CA GLY A 150 8.49 -1.71 17.66
C GLY A 150 9.52 -1.45 16.55
N TYR A 151 10.62 -2.19 16.54
CA TYR A 151 11.59 -2.14 15.44
C TYR A 151 10.99 -2.67 14.13
N ALA A 152 10.30 -3.81 14.16
CA ALA A 152 9.63 -4.37 12.99
C ALA A 152 8.59 -3.41 12.40
N ARG A 153 7.72 -2.82 13.24
CA ARG A 153 6.73 -1.82 12.81
C ARG A 153 7.38 -0.59 12.17
N ARG A 154 8.52 -0.12 12.70
CA ARG A 154 9.28 0.98 12.10
C ARG A 154 9.92 0.60 10.76
N MET A 155 10.41 -0.64 10.63
CA MET A 155 10.94 -1.16 9.38
C MET A 155 9.84 -1.27 8.30
N ASP A 156 8.65 -1.74 8.68
CA ASP A 156 7.49 -1.79 7.78
C ASP A 156 7.05 -0.39 7.34
N ALA A 157 7.00 0.56 8.27
CA ALA A 157 6.73 1.97 7.98
C ALA A 157 7.78 2.59 7.03
N ALA A 158 9.06 2.26 7.21
CA ALA A 158 10.13 2.72 6.31
C ALA A 158 10.01 2.09 4.90
N ASN A 159 9.62 0.82 4.81
CA ASN A 159 9.38 0.15 3.53
C ASN A 159 8.14 0.74 2.82
N LEU A 160 7.07 1.04 3.56
CA LEU A 160 5.92 1.77 3.04
C LEU A 160 6.35 3.12 2.47
N GLY A 161 7.15 3.91 3.22
CA GLY A 161 7.68 5.19 2.74
C GLY A 161 8.51 5.05 1.46
N ARG A 162 9.34 4.00 1.34
CA ARG A 162 10.12 3.72 0.12
C ARG A 162 9.22 3.37 -1.07
N ASN A 163 8.17 2.58 -0.85
CA ASN A 163 7.20 2.23 -1.89
C ASN A 163 6.35 3.43 -2.33
N ILE A 164 5.97 4.31 -1.40
CA ILE A 164 5.30 5.56 -1.74
C ILE A 164 6.25 6.44 -2.56
N ALA A 165 7.51 6.60 -2.14
CA ALA A 165 8.47 7.42 -2.89
C ALA A 165 8.73 6.88 -4.31
N SER A 166 8.83 5.56 -4.49
CA SER A 166 8.97 4.95 -5.82
C SER A 166 7.70 5.11 -6.66
N ALA A 167 6.52 4.85 -6.09
CA ALA A 167 5.24 5.03 -6.76
C ALA A 167 4.97 6.50 -7.13
N GLN A 168 5.36 7.46 -6.28
CA GLN A 168 5.29 8.89 -6.58
C GLN A 168 6.26 9.27 -7.71
N GLY A 169 7.45 8.67 -7.79
CA GLY A 169 8.36 8.86 -8.93
C GLY A 169 7.77 8.36 -10.26
N THR A 170 7.11 7.20 -10.24
CA THR A 170 6.38 6.68 -11.40
C THR A 170 5.15 7.52 -11.73
N ASN A 171 4.35 7.90 -10.74
CA ASN A 171 3.16 8.73 -10.93
C ASN A 171 3.50 10.14 -11.39
N ALA A 172 4.59 10.75 -10.92
CA ALA A 172 5.08 12.03 -11.43
C ALA A 172 5.51 11.92 -12.89
N SER A 173 6.11 10.78 -13.28
CA SER A 173 6.47 10.51 -14.68
C SER A 173 5.23 10.32 -15.56
N ILE A 174 4.22 9.59 -15.07
CA ILE A 174 2.92 9.41 -15.74
C ILE A 174 2.16 10.74 -15.80
N ALA A 175 2.14 11.54 -14.73
CA ALA A 175 1.49 12.85 -14.70
C ALA A 175 2.19 13.84 -15.63
N SER A 176 3.52 13.78 -15.74
CA SER A 176 4.30 14.54 -16.73
C SER A 176 3.97 14.09 -18.16
N GLN A 177 3.80 12.78 -18.39
CA GLN A 177 3.36 12.24 -19.69
C GLN A 177 1.89 12.53 -20.02
N LEU A 178 1.00 12.58 -19.03
CA LEU A 178 -0.39 12.99 -19.19
C LEU A 178 -0.48 14.50 -19.45
N GLY A 179 0.33 15.31 -18.77
CA GLY A 179 0.44 16.74 -19.04
C GLY A 179 1.02 17.02 -20.43
N ALA A 180 2.08 16.31 -20.82
CA ALA A 180 2.63 16.36 -22.17
C ALA A 180 1.66 15.80 -23.23
N GLY A 181 0.88 14.77 -22.87
CA GLY A 181 -0.14 14.15 -23.70
C GLY A 181 -1.35 15.06 -23.91
N ALA A 182 -1.80 15.79 -22.90
CA ALA A 182 -2.87 16.78 -22.97
C ALA A 182 -2.46 18.01 -23.79
N VAL A 183 -1.22 18.49 -23.64
CA VAL A 183 -0.65 19.55 -24.49
C VAL A 183 -0.44 19.04 -25.91
N GLY A 184 -0.02 17.78 -26.07
CA GLY A 184 0.16 17.12 -27.36
C GLY A 184 -1.16 16.85 -28.10
N SER A 185 -2.23 16.46 -27.42
CA SER A 185 -3.55 16.25 -28.02
C SER A 185 -4.29 17.57 -28.27
N ALA A 186 -4.08 18.60 -27.44
CA ALA A 186 -4.51 19.97 -27.77
C ALA A 186 -3.80 20.51 -29.02
N ASN A 187 -2.50 20.27 -29.15
CA ASN A 187 -1.74 20.61 -30.36
C ASN A 187 -2.09 19.72 -31.57
N ALA A 188 -2.46 18.46 -31.36
CA ALA A 188 -2.90 17.55 -32.43
C ALA A 188 -4.29 17.92 -32.95
N GLY A 189 -5.21 18.35 -32.10
CA GLY A 189 -6.51 18.90 -32.49
C GLY A 189 -6.37 20.21 -33.28
N LEU A 190 -5.45 21.09 -32.88
CA LEU A 190 -5.12 22.31 -33.62
C LEU A 190 -4.37 22.00 -34.94
N GLY A 191 -3.47 21.01 -34.92
CA GLY A 191 -2.70 20.55 -36.07
C GLY A 191 -3.55 19.85 -37.13
N ALA A 192 -4.55 19.05 -36.73
CA ALA A 192 -5.54 18.43 -37.62
C ALA A 192 -6.47 19.48 -38.24
N ALA A 193 -6.87 20.50 -37.48
CA ALA A 193 -7.63 21.64 -38.01
C ALA A 193 -6.81 22.48 -39.02
N THR A 194 -5.47 22.53 -38.84
CA THR A 194 -4.57 23.29 -39.72
C THR A 194 -4.10 22.49 -40.94
N SER A 195 -3.96 21.16 -40.83
CA SER A 195 -3.58 20.27 -41.93
C SER A 195 -4.74 19.95 -42.86
N ALA A 196 -5.98 19.92 -42.36
CA ALA A 196 -7.19 19.90 -43.19
C ALA A 196 -7.33 21.16 -44.08
N GLY A 197 -6.66 22.26 -43.72
CA GLY A 197 -6.58 23.48 -44.53
C GLY A 197 -5.39 23.55 -45.51
N ARG A 198 -4.47 22.56 -45.50
CA ARG A 198 -3.22 22.59 -46.29
C ARG A 198 -3.01 21.37 -47.20
N GLY A 199 -3.96 20.45 -47.25
CA GLY A 199 -3.92 19.30 -48.14
C GLY A 199 -4.62 19.54 -49.47
N PHE A 200 -4.20 20.54 -50.27
CA PHE A 200 -4.43 20.64 -51.72
C PHE A 200 -3.25 21.34 -52.40
#